data_AF-A0A932RR59-F1
#
_entry.id   AF-A0A932RR59-F1
#
_cell.length_a   1.000
_cell.length_b   1.000
_cell.length_c   1.000
_cell.angle_alpha   90.00
_cell.angle_beta   90.00
_cell.angle_gamma   90.00
#
_symmetry.space_group_name_H-M   'P 1'
#
loop_
_entity.id
_entity.type
_entity.pdbx_description
1 polymer ?
#
loop_
_entity_poly.entity_id
_entity_poly.type
_entity_poly.pdbx_seq_one_letter_code
_entity_poly.pdbx_strand_id
1 'polypeptide(L)'
;MEALESMESKAMNINLTPEQEKIVKDELKSGHFRTAEEVIAEALHVLKDKKRSSSDSTTNGKQHEAVQEMLAFVEKNRTRLDGISVKELIHEGHRL
;
A
#
# COMPACT_ATOMS: atom_id res chain seq x y z
N MET A 1 18.69 -16.08 31.06
CA MET A 1 17.33 -16.63 31.08
C MET A 1 16.43 -15.48 30.65
N GLU A 2 16.18 -15.34 29.36
CA GLU A 2 15.29 -14.30 28.84
C GLU A 2 13.87 -14.65 29.27
N ALA A 3 13.20 -13.72 29.92
CA ALA A 3 11.80 -13.86 30.29
C ALA A 3 11.00 -14.01 28.99
N LEU A 4 10.33 -15.15 28.84
CA LEU A 4 9.21 -15.29 27.92
C LEU A 4 8.16 -14.25 28.37
N GLU A 5 8.18 -13.08 27.72
CA GLU A 5 7.07 -12.14 27.81
C GLU A 5 5.80 -12.91 27.44
N SER A 6 5.02 -13.19 28.48
CA SER A 6 3.75 -13.88 28.42
C SER A 6 2.91 -13.20 27.33
N MET A 7 2.52 -13.95 26.30
CA MET A 7 1.51 -13.52 25.31
C MET A 7 0.12 -13.46 25.96
N GLU A 8 0.02 -12.83 27.13
CA GLU A 8 -1.24 -12.60 27.81
C GLU A 8 -1.97 -11.48 27.09
N SER A 9 -3.08 -11.84 26.45
CA SER A 9 -4.04 -10.88 25.94
C SER A 9 -4.59 -10.06 27.11
N LYS A 10 -4.17 -8.80 27.22
CA LYS A 10 -4.70 -7.87 28.21
C LYS A 10 -6.08 -7.38 27.77
N ALA A 11 -7.10 -7.64 28.59
CA ALA A 11 -8.44 -7.07 28.37
C ALA A 11 -8.38 -5.53 28.42
N MET A 12 -8.98 -4.88 27.42
CA MET A 12 -9.06 -3.42 27.31
C MET A 12 -10.51 -2.99 27.08
N ASN A 13 -10.95 -1.97 27.81
CA ASN A 13 -12.26 -1.37 27.60
C ASN A 13 -12.11 -0.13 26.72
N ILE A 14 -12.76 -0.13 25.56
CA ILE A 14 -12.72 0.96 24.59
C ILE A 14 -14.11 1.49 24.33
N ASN A 15 -14.21 2.79 24.07
CA ASN A 15 -15.46 3.40 23.61
C ASN A 15 -15.38 3.58 22.09
N LEU A 16 -16.39 3.08 21.39
CA LEU A 16 -16.54 3.26 19.95
C LEU A 16 -17.50 4.42 19.68
N THR A 17 -17.26 5.14 18.59
CA THR A 17 -18.29 6.04 18.07
C THR A 17 -19.48 5.23 17.54
N PRO A 18 -20.69 5.81 17.46
CA PRO A 18 -21.86 5.09 16.92
C PRO A 18 -21.63 4.53 15.51
N GLU A 19 -20.83 5.23 14.70
CA GLU A 19 -20.45 4.78 13.36
C GLU A 19 -19.53 3.56 13.40
N GLN A 20 -18.50 3.58 14.24
CA GLN A 20 -17.59 2.44 14.42
C GLN A 20 -18.33 1.21 14.97
N GLU A 21 -19.25 1.41 15.92
CA GLU A 21 -20.08 0.33 16.45
C GLU A 21 -20.95 -0.30 15.35
N LYS A 22 -21.51 0.51 14.46
CA LYS A 22 -22.29 0.00 13.33
C LYS A 22 -21.43 -0.88 12.41
N ILE A 23 -20.23 -0.43 12.07
CA ILE A 23 -19.29 -1.20 11.23
C ILE A 23 -18.97 -2.55 11.89
N VAL A 24 -18.62 -2.56 13.19
CA VAL A 24 -18.33 -3.80 13.93
C VAL A 24 -19.55 -4.73 13.92
N LYS A 25 -20.76 -4.21 14.16
CA LYS A 25 -21.99 -5.03 14.15
C LYS A 25 -22.29 -5.61 12.77
N ASP A 26 -22.08 -4.85 11.70
CA ASP A 26 -22.34 -5.32 10.34
C ASP A 26 -21.35 -6.42 9.94
N GLU A 27 -20.08 -6.33 10.35
CA GLU A 27 -19.07 -7.38 10.14
C GLU A 27 -19.29 -8.64 10.99
N LEU A 28 -19.91 -8.52 12.16
CA LEU A 28 -20.32 -9.69 12.94
C LEU A 28 -21.55 -10.37 12.32
N LYS A 29 -22.50 -9.59 11.79
CA LYS A 29 -23.70 -10.13 11.13
C LYS A 29 -23.39 -10.82 9.80
N SER A 30 -22.41 -10.32 9.05
CA SER A 30 -21.96 -10.96 7.81
C SER A 30 -21.33 -12.34 8.07
N GLY A 31 -20.88 -12.60 9.30
CA GLY A 31 -20.22 -13.83 9.71
C GLY A 31 -18.75 -13.89 9.30
N HIS A 32 -18.19 -12.79 8.77
CA HIS A 32 -16.76 -12.69 8.47
C HIS A 32 -15.92 -12.78 9.75
N PHE A 33 -16.45 -12.26 10.86
CA PHE A 33 -15.80 -12.28 12.16
C PHE A 33 -16.74 -12.81 13.23
N ARG A 34 -16.18 -13.47 14.24
CA ARG A 34 -16.93 -14.05 15.36
C ARG A 34 -16.98 -13.10 16.54
N THR A 35 -15.98 -12.24 16.70
CA THR A 35 -15.90 -11.30 17.81
C THR A 35 -15.41 -9.92 17.38
N ALA A 36 -15.69 -8.89 18.18
CA ALA A 36 -15.26 -7.52 17.91
C ALA A 36 -13.73 -7.39 17.95
N GLU A 37 -13.06 -8.20 18.77
CA GLU A 37 -11.61 -8.26 18.86
C GLU A 37 -10.98 -8.71 17.53
N GLU A 38 -11.58 -9.66 16.83
CA GLU A 38 -11.10 -10.11 15.52
C GLU A 38 -11.21 -8.99 14.48
N VAL A 39 -12.33 -8.26 14.47
CA VAL A 39 -12.53 -7.08 13.60
C VAL A 39 -11.46 -6.01 13.87
N ILE A 40 -11.22 -5.72 15.15
CA ILE A 40 -10.22 -4.71 15.56
C ILE A 40 -8.81 -5.19 15.22
N ALA A 41 -8.50 -6.47 15.40
CA ALA A 41 -7.20 -7.04 15.07
C ALA A 41 -6.88 -6.90 13.57
N GLU A 42 -7.84 -7.21 12.70
CA GLU A 42 -7.70 -7.06 11.26
C GLU A 42 -7.53 -5.58 10.87
N ALA A 43 -8.35 -4.68 11.45
CA ALA A 43 -8.22 -3.25 11.20
C ALA A 43 -6.82 -2.71 11.59
N LEU A 44 -6.26 -3.18 12.72
CA LEU A 44 -4.91 -2.82 13.14
C LEU A 44 -3.83 -3.40 12.22
N HIS A 45 -4.03 -4.61 11.69
CA HIS A 45 -3.13 -5.20 10.70
C HIS A 45 -3.06 -4.36 9.43
N VAL A 46 -4.23 -4.00 8.87
CA VAL A 46 -4.34 -3.13 7.69
C VAL A 46 -3.69 -1.77 7.93
N LEU A 47 -3.88 -1.17 9.12
CA LEU A 47 -3.23 0.11 9.48
C LEU A 47 -1.70 -0.01 9.52
N LYS A 48 -1.16 -1.13 10.04
CA LYS A 48 0.28 -1.39 10.08
C LYS A 48 0.86 -1.54 8.68
N ASP A 49 0.18 -2.25 7.79
CA ASP A 49 0.62 -2.45 6.41
C ASP A 49 0.53 -1.17 5.58
N LYS A 50 -0.50 -0.34 5.80
CA LYS A 50 -0.58 1.00 5.20
C LYS A 50 0.58 1.88 5.66
N LYS A 51 0.96 1.81 6.94
CA LYS A 51 2.10 2.56 7.46
C LYS A 51 3.42 2.12 6.81
N ARG A 52 3.62 0.80 6.66
CA ARG A 52 4.81 0.23 6.00
C ARG A 52 4.91 0.60 4.51
N SER A 53 3.81 0.49 3.79
CA SER A 53 3.77 0.88 2.36
C SER A 53 3.99 2.39 2.16
N SER A 54 3.56 3.24 3.10
CA SER A 54 3.85 4.67 3.04
C SER A 54 5.31 5.04 3.32
N SER A 55 6.07 4.20 4.04
CA SER A 55 7.52 4.36 4.20
C SER A 55 8.34 3.83 3.01
N ASP A 56 7.75 2.97 2.18
CA ASP A 56 8.34 2.43 0.94
C ASP A 56 7.99 3.27 -0.31
N SER A 57 7.82 4.58 -0.15
CA SER A 57 7.66 5.54 -1.27
C SER A 57 8.88 5.65 -2.19
N THR A 58 9.84 4.72 -2.11
CA THR A 58 10.91 4.51 -3.09
C THR A 58 10.39 4.07 -4.47
N THR A 59 9.14 3.63 -4.58
CA THR A 59 8.50 3.37 -5.89
C THR A 59 8.27 4.65 -6.70
N ASN A 60 8.02 5.78 -6.04
CA ASN A 60 7.87 7.07 -6.71
C ASN A 60 9.21 7.65 -7.16
N GLY A 61 10.30 7.35 -6.43
CA GLY A 61 11.66 7.69 -6.81
C GLY A 61 12.08 7.04 -8.13
N LYS A 62 11.83 5.73 -8.29
CA LYS A 62 12.17 4.99 -9.52
C LYS A 62 11.36 5.44 -10.74
N GLN A 63 10.09 5.79 -10.55
CA GLN A 63 9.28 6.36 -11.64
C GLN A 63 9.80 7.75 -12.05
N HIS A 64 10.15 8.60 -11.07
CA HIS A 64 10.70 9.91 -11.37
C HIS A 64 12.07 9.83 -12.06
N GLU A 65 12.93 8.94 -11.59
CA GLU A 65 14.25 8.66 -12.18
C GLU A 65 14.11 8.15 -13.63
N ALA A 66 13.23 7.16 -13.87
CA ALA A 66 12.97 6.67 -15.23
C ALA A 66 12.40 7.76 -16.16
N VAL A 67 11.53 8.64 -15.66
CA VAL A 67 11.02 9.78 -16.43
C VAL A 67 12.12 10.81 -16.72
N GLN A 68 13.01 11.08 -15.76
CA GLN A 68 14.15 11.97 -15.98
C GLN A 68 15.15 11.41 -16.99
N GLU A 69 15.47 10.12 -16.93
CA GLU A 69 16.32 9.46 -17.93
C GLU A 69 15.72 9.54 -19.33
N MET A 70 14.40 9.33 -19.47
CA MET A 70 13.70 9.47 -20.74
C MET A 70 13.78 10.91 -21.29
N LEU A 71 13.56 11.93 -20.45
CA LEU A 71 13.65 13.32 -20.87
C LEU A 71 15.07 13.70 -21.30
N ALA A 72 16.09 13.27 -20.54
CA ALA A 72 17.49 13.49 -20.88
C ALA A 72 17.89 12.82 -22.20
N PHE A 73 17.36 11.62 -22.49
CA PHE A 73 17.57 10.94 -23.76
C PHE A 73 16.99 11.73 -24.95
N VAL A 74 15.76 12.26 -24.81
CA VAL A 74 15.11 13.07 -25.86
C VAL A 74 15.91 14.35 -26.14
N GLU A 75 16.34 15.04 -25.09
CA GLU A 75 17.13 16.27 -25.20
C GLU A 75 18.49 16.01 -25.86
N LYS A 76 19.20 14.96 -25.43
CA LYS A 76 20.53 14.61 -25.97
C LYS A 76 20.50 14.17 -27.42
N ASN A 77 19.48 13.43 -27.84
CA ASN A 77 19.40 12.85 -29.18
C ASN A 77 18.57 13.68 -30.17
N ARG A 78 18.00 14.82 -29.73
CA ARG A 78 17.10 15.69 -30.52
C ARG A 78 15.99 14.92 -31.23
N THR A 79 15.50 13.86 -30.59
CA THR A 79 14.44 13.00 -31.15
C THR A 79 13.10 13.71 -30.99
N ARG A 80 12.41 13.96 -32.11
CA ARG A 80 11.05 14.53 -32.07
C ARG A 80 10.07 13.40 -31.79
N LEU A 81 9.41 13.41 -30.64
CA LEU A 81 8.30 12.50 -30.32
C LEU A 81 7.01 12.99 -30.99
N ASP A 82 7.05 13.26 -32.29
CA ASP A 82 5.90 13.72 -33.05
C ASP A 82 5.04 12.49 -33.40
N GLY A 83 4.02 12.23 -32.59
CA GLY A 83 2.95 11.28 -32.90
C GLY A 83 3.13 9.83 -32.46
N ILE A 84 4.13 9.51 -31.63
CA ILE A 84 4.36 8.15 -31.11
C ILE A 84 4.22 8.17 -29.58
N SER A 85 3.40 7.27 -29.04
CA SER A 85 3.21 7.15 -27.60
C SER A 85 4.40 6.46 -26.93
N VAL A 86 4.68 6.76 -25.66
CA VAL A 86 5.75 6.10 -24.87
C VAL A 86 5.68 4.57 -24.93
N LYS A 87 4.47 4.01 -25.09
CA LYS A 87 4.22 2.57 -25.21
C LYS A 87 4.81 1.96 -26.48
N GLU A 88 4.89 2.71 -27.58
CA GLU A 88 5.43 2.23 -28.86
C GLU A 88 6.97 2.22 -28.86
N LEU A 89 7.61 3.17 -28.17
CA LEU A 89 9.07 3.20 -28.01
C LEU A 89 9.62 1.97 -27.27
N ILE A 90 8.88 1.45 -26.29
CA ILE A 90 9.31 0.28 -25.50
C ILE A 90 9.29 -1.01 -26.34
N HIS A 91 8.41 -1.09 -27.35
CA HIS A 91 8.33 -2.27 -28.22
C HIS A 91 9.48 -2.35 -29.24
N GLU A 92 9.97 -1.22 -29.74
CA GLU A 92 11.04 -1.20 -30.75
C GLU A 92 12.39 -1.64 -30.16
N GLY A 93 12.64 -1.37 -28.89
CA GLY A 93 13.89 -1.77 -28.19
C GLY A 93 14.04 -3.28 -27.96
N HIS A 94 12.97 -4.05 -28.09
CA HIS A 94 12.98 -5.52 -27.98
C HIS A 94 13.26 -6.23 -29.32
N ARG A 95 13.44 -5.48 -30.41
CA ARG A 95 13.59 -6.02 -31.78
C ARG A 95 14.99 -5.81 -32.37
N LEU A 96 16.01 -5.70 -31.52
CA LEU A 96 17.43 -5.69 -31.87
C LEU A 96 18.17 -6.86 -31.21
#